data_AF-A0AAI8KUP3-F1
#
_entry.id   AF-A0AAI8KUP3-F1
#
_cell.length_a   1.000
_cell.length_b   1.000
_cell.length_c   1.000
_cell.angle_alpha   90.00
_cell.angle_beta   90.00
_cell.angle_gamma   90.00
#
_symmetry.space_group_name_H-M   'P 1'
#
loop_
_entity.id
_entity.type
_entity.pdbx_description
1 polymer ?
#
loop_
_entity_poly.entity_id
_entity_poly.type
_entity_poly.pdbx_seq_one_letter_code
_entity_poly.pdbx_strand_id
1 'polypeptide(L)'
;MSAIAKELPVVVGVDGSEPSLRAVDWASDEAVLRGLPLRLVYASLWERYEGDALAAELGKPPEEVSADDIVEAAARRARSRHPELTGQRA
;
A
#
# COMPACT_ATOMS: atom_id res chain seq x y z
N MET A 1 22.45 18.66 -21.34
CA MET A 1 21.27 17.78 -21.29
C MET A 1 21.30 17.02 -19.98
N SER A 2 20.81 17.62 -18.90
CA SER A 2 20.70 16.92 -17.61
C SER A 2 19.56 15.93 -17.73
N ALA A 3 19.83 14.63 -17.55
CA ALA A 3 18.76 13.72 -17.22
C ALA A 3 18.13 14.28 -15.95
N ILE A 4 16.88 14.73 -16.03
CA ILE A 4 16.06 14.91 -14.83
C ILE A 4 16.15 13.54 -14.17
N ALA A 5 16.88 13.42 -13.07
CA ALA A 5 16.81 12.24 -12.23
C ALA A 5 15.34 12.13 -11.91
N LYS A 6 14.64 11.23 -12.59
CA LYS A 6 13.20 11.10 -12.48
C LYS A 6 13.00 10.74 -11.02
N GLU A 7 12.45 11.64 -10.22
CA GLU A 7 12.15 11.43 -8.81
C GLU A 7 11.08 10.33 -8.77
N LEU A 8 11.54 9.08 -8.81
CA LEU A 8 10.69 7.91 -8.83
C LEU A 8 10.08 7.74 -7.43
N PRO A 9 8.80 7.37 -7.35
CA PRO A 9 8.14 7.22 -6.07
C PRO A 9 8.77 6.08 -5.27
N VAL A 10 8.64 6.15 -3.94
CA VAL A 10 8.73 4.95 -3.10
C VAL A 10 7.49 4.13 -3.37
N VAL A 11 7.66 2.87 -3.79
CA VAL A 11 6.57 1.95 -4.08
C VAL A 11 6.47 0.93 -2.95
N VAL A 12 5.27 0.70 -2.45
CA VAL A 12 5.00 -0.32 -1.42
C VAL A 12 3.81 -1.19 -1.82
N GLY A 13 4.01 -2.49 -1.70
CA GLY A 13 2.97 -3.50 -1.90
C GLY A 13 2.07 -3.61 -0.68
N VAL A 14 0.76 -3.73 -0.89
CA VAL A 14 -0.24 -3.97 0.15
C VAL A 14 -1.06 -5.20 -0.20
N ASP A 15 -1.40 -6.00 0.80
CA ASP A 15 -2.27 -7.18 0.67
C ASP A 15 -3.36 -7.23 1.77
N GLY A 16 -3.35 -6.27 2.70
CA GLY A 16 -4.28 -6.16 3.83
C GLY A 16 -3.75 -6.78 5.13
N SER A 17 -2.64 -7.51 5.08
CA SER A 17 -2.01 -8.09 6.27
C SER A 17 -1.29 -7.03 7.11
N GLU A 18 -1.19 -7.25 8.42
CA GLU A 18 -0.42 -6.36 9.32
C GLU A 18 1.05 -6.20 8.92
N PRO A 19 1.78 -7.24 8.46
CA PRO A 19 3.11 -7.07 7.88
C PRO A 19 3.15 -6.08 6.72
N SER A 20 2.16 -6.10 5.81
CA SER A 20 2.08 -5.12 4.71
C SER A 20 1.83 -3.71 5.23
N LEU A 21 1.02 -3.54 6.27
CA LEU A 21 0.78 -2.24 6.90
C LEU A 21 2.02 -1.68 7.61
N ARG A 22 2.86 -2.53 8.20
CA ARG A 22 4.17 -2.09 8.72
C ARG A 22 5.14 -1.67 7.60
N ALA A 23 5.07 -2.33 6.44
CA ALA A 23 5.83 -1.89 5.27
C ALA A 23 5.37 -0.50 4.80
N VAL A 24 4.08 -0.20 4.89
CA VAL A 24 3.53 1.14 4.61
C VAL A 24 4.13 2.19 5.54
N ASP A 25 4.28 1.90 6.84
CA ASP A 25 4.91 2.86 7.78
C ASP A 25 6.34 3.20 7.35
N TRP A 26 7.14 2.17 7.08
CA TRP A 26 8.52 2.34 6.66
C TRP A 26 8.62 3.12 5.33
N ALA A 27 7.80 2.75 4.35
CA ALA A 27 7.79 3.39 3.05
C ALA A 27 7.35 4.86 3.13
N SER A 28 6.44 5.17 4.06
CA SER A 28 6.00 6.55 4.32
C SER A 28 7.12 7.38 4.94
N ASP A 29 7.83 6.85 5.92
CA ASP A 29 9.01 7.50 6.51
C ASP A 29 10.08 7.76 5.44
N GLU A 30 10.36 6.79 4.59
CA GLU A 30 11.38 6.90 3.54
C GLU A 30 10.98 7.91 2.45
N ALA A 31 9.70 7.95 2.09
CA ALA A 31 9.15 8.91 1.14
C ALA A 31 9.32 10.35 1.64
N VAL A 32 8.96 10.62 2.90
CA VAL A 32 9.14 11.94 3.53
C VAL A 32 10.62 12.29 3.64
N LEU A 33 11.46 11.36 4.10
CA LEU A 33 12.90 11.59 4.26
C LEU A 33 13.58 11.99 2.94
N ARG A 34 13.12 11.41 1.82
CA ARG A 34 13.67 11.67 0.48
C ARG A 34 12.95 12.78 -0.28
N GLY A 35 11.85 13.31 0.25
CA GLY A 35 10.98 14.25 -0.48
C GLY A 35 10.35 13.64 -1.73
N LEU A 36 10.10 12.33 -1.75
CA LEU A 36 9.58 11.59 -2.90
C LEU A 36 8.10 11.23 -2.69
N PRO A 37 7.31 11.07 -3.77
CA PRO A 37 5.94 10.57 -3.67
C PRO A 37 5.89 9.12 -3.16
N LEU A 38 4.80 8.76 -2.48
CA LEU A 38 4.50 7.37 -2.10
C LEU A 38 3.45 6.77 -3.06
N ARG A 39 3.72 5.56 -3.56
CA ARG A 39 2.81 4.78 -4.39
C ARG A 39 2.44 3.48 -3.69
N LEU A 40 1.15 3.30 -3.41
CA LEU A 40 0.58 2.07 -2.88
C LEU A 40 0.19 1.18 -4.06
N VAL A 41 0.57 -0.09 -4.04
CA VAL A 41 0.22 -1.08 -5.06
C VAL A 41 -0.42 -2.26 -4.37
N TYR A 42 -1.66 -2.57 -4.71
CA TYR A 42 -2.29 -3.80 -4.26
C TYR A 42 -1.96 -4.93 -5.23
N ALA A 43 -1.29 -5.96 -4.74
CA ALA A 43 -0.97 -7.14 -5.53
C ALA A 43 -1.97 -8.25 -5.20
N SER A 44 -3.18 -8.17 -5.76
CA SER A 44 -4.01 -9.37 -5.88
C SER A 44 -3.50 -10.18 -7.05
N LEU A 45 -3.02 -11.39 -6.76
CA LEU A 45 -3.03 -12.46 -7.76
C LEU A 45 -4.46 -12.54 -8.30
N TRP A 46 -4.59 -12.51 -9.63
CA TRP A 46 -5.85 -12.60 -10.35
C TRP A 46 -6.82 -13.60 -9.70
N GLU A 47 -7.82 -13.08 -8.97
CA GLU A 47 -9.10 -13.68 -8.50
C GLU A 47 -9.17 -15.16 -8.02
N ARG A 48 -8.11 -15.98 -7.99
CA ARG A 48 -8.29 -17.46 -7.91
C ARG A 48 -7.28 -18.31 -7.14
N TYR A 49 -6.22 -17.80 -6.52
CA TYR A 49 -5.25 -18.72 -5.88
C TYR A 49 -4.91 -18.52 -4.40
N GLU A 50 -5.20 -17.39 -3.76
CA GLU A 50 -4.75 -17.18 -2.36
C GLU A 50 -5.78 -16.44 -1.47
N GLY A 51 -7.08 -16.74 -1.62
CA GLY A 51 -8.12 -16.20 -0.72
C GLY A 51 -8.22 -16.91 0.64
N ASP A 52 -7.71 -18.15 0.75
CA ASP A 52 -8.02 -19.03 1.88
C ASP A 52 -7.31 -18.64 3.19
N ALA A 53 -6.07 -18.15 3.11
CA ALA A 53 -5.28 -17.83 4.30
C ALA A 53 -5.78 -16.56 5.03
N LEU A 54 -6.14 -15.52 4.28
CA LEU A 54 -6.62 -14.25 4.83
C LEU A 54 -8.09 -14.34 5.30
N ALA A 55 -8.92 -15.13 4.60
CA ALA A 55 -10.29 -15.41 5.02
C ALA A 55 -10.36 -16.15 6.37
N ALA A 56 -9.44 -17.10 6.58
CA ALA A 56 -9.35 -17.84 7.83
C ALA A 56 -8.96 -16.93 9.02
N GLU A 57 -8.12 -15.91 8.79
CA GLU A 57 -7.68 -14.99 9.85
C GLU A 57 -8.73 -13.92 10.19
N LEU A 58 -9.48 -13.42 9.20
CA LEU A 58 -10.46 -12.33 9.39
C LEU A 58 -11.89 -12.81 9.69
N GLY A 59 -12.18 -14.11 9.58
CA GLY A 59 -13.54 -14.65 9.78
C GLY A 59 -14.57 -14.11 8.80
N LYS A 60 -14.11 -13.58 7.66
CA LYS A 60 -14.93 -13.01 6.60
C LYS A 60 -14.80 -13.87 5.34
N PRO A 61 -15.87 -14.01 4.56
CA PRO A 61 -15.74 -14.60 3.24
C PRO A 61 -14.77 -13.73 2.41
N PRO A 62 -13.81 -14.34 1.69
CA PRO A 62 -12.81 -13.62 0.90
C PRO A 62 -13.44 -12.74 -0.21
N GLU A 63 -14.74 -12.91 -0.43
CA GLU A 63 -15.59 -12.27 -1.43
C GLU A 63 -16.01 -10.84 -1.05
N GLU A 64 -15.88 -10.44 0.22
CA GLU A 64 -16.37 -9.15 0.74
C GLU A 64 -15.30 -8.06 0.93
N VAL A 65 -14.00 -8.41 0.91
CA VAL A 65 -12.93 -7.42 1.04
C VAL A 65 -12.49 -7.00 -0.36
N SER A 66 -12.82 -5.77 -0.74
CA SER A 66 -12.40 -5.26 -2.04
C SER A 66 -10.93 -4.81 -2.01
N ALA A 67 -10.27 -4.84 -3.17
CA ALA A 67 -8.96 -4.23 -3.38
C ALA A 67 -8.93 -2.75 -2.91
N ASP A 68 -10.03 -2.03 -3.14
CA ASP A 68 -10.18 -0.63 -2.76
C ASP A 68 -10.16 -0.43 -1.24
N ASP A 69 -10.75 -1.35 -0.47
CA ASP A 69 -10.75 -1.30 0.99
C ASP A 69 -9.34 -1.46 1.55
N ILE A 70 -8.55 -2.36 0.96
CA ILE A 70 -7.16 -2.63 1.36
C ILE A 70 -6.29 -1.41 1.06
N VAL A 71 -6.38 -0.87 -0.16
CA VAL A 71 -5.65 0.33 -0.55
C VAL A 71 -6.06 1.52 0.31
N GLU A 72 -7.34 1.66 0.64
CA GLU A 72 -7.81 2.77 1.47
C GLU A 72 -7.35 2.65 2.92
N ALA A 73 -7.32 1.44 3.49
CA ALA A 73 -6.78 1.21 4.82
C ALA A 73 -5.28 1.58 4.88
N ALA A 74 -4.51 1.17 3.87
CA ALA A 74 -3.10 1.53 3.75
C ALA A 74 -2.90 3.05 3.56
N ALA A 75 -3.71 3.68 2.70
CA ALA A 75 -3.63 5.11 2.45
C ALA A 75 -4.00 5.94 3.70
N ARG A 76 -5.00 5.50 4.47
CA ARG A 76 -5.34 6.10 5.76
C ARG A 76 -4.18 5.99 6.74
N ARG A 77 -3.53 4.82 6.84
CA ARG A 77 -2.36 4.63 7.71
C ARG A 77 -1.22 5.58 7.34
N ALA A 78 -0.87 5.65 6.05
CA ALA A 78 0.17 6.55 5.55
C ALA A 78 -0.12 8.02 5.90
N ARG A 79 -1.36 8.50 5.65
CA ARG A 79 -1.77 9.88 5.95
C ARG A 79 -1.84 10.17 7.46
N SER A 80 -2.25 9.20 8.28
CA SER A 80 -2.24 9.36 9.73
C SER A 80 -0.83 9.49 10.29
N ARG A 81 0.16 8.90 9.62
CA ARG A 81 1.57 8.99 9.99
C ARG A 81 2.22 10.28 9.49
N HIS A 82 1.97 10.64 8.23
CA HIS A 82 2.54 11.81 7.55
C HIS A 82 1.47 12.53 6.71
N PRO A 83 0.78 13.55 7.26
CA PRO A 83 -0.28 14.29 6.59
C PRO A 83 0.15 14.99 5.29
N GLU A 84 1.44 15.28 5.13
CA GLU A 84 2.06 15.91 3.97
C GLU A 84 2.18 14.98 2.74
N LEU A 85 2.03 13.66 2.92
CA LEU A 85 2.12 12.71 1.82
C LEU A 85 0.92 12.83 0.87
N THR A 86 1.22 13.12 -0.39
CA THR A 86 0.27 13.03 -1.50
C THR A 86 0.33 11.62 -2.11
N GLY A 87 -0.63 10.78 -1.75
CA GLY A 87 -0.70 9.39 -2.23
C GLY A 87 -1.21 9.28 -3.66
N GLN A 88 -0.55 8.46 -4.48
CA GLN A 88 -1.11 7.97 -5.74
C GLN A 88 -1.52 6.51 -5.58
N ARG A 89 -2.80 6.23 -5.88
CA ARG A 89 -3.36 4.87 -5.95
C ARG A 89 -2.92 4.21 -7.27
N ALA A 90 -2.62 2.92 -7.24
CA ALA A 90 -2.29 2.12 -8.41
C ALA A 90 -2.89 0.73 -8.30
#